data_AF-A0A4W3JUU1-F1
#
_entry.id   AF-A0A4W3JUU1-F1
#
_cell.length_a   1.000
_cell.length_b   1.000
_cell.length_c   1.000
_cell.angle_alpha   90.00
_cell.angle_beta   90.00
_cell.angle_gamma   90.00
#
_symmetry.space_group_name_H-M   'P 1'
#
loop_
_entity.id
_entity.type
_entity.pdbx_description
1 polymer ?
#
loop_
_entity_poly.entity_id
_entity_poly.type
_entity_poly.pdbx_seq_one_letter_code
_entity_poly.pdbx_strand_id
1 'polypeptide(L)'
;MRLTRKCCALCTISILVIFFKTKDLTRTEHQQSELGDGETSPTRLMVNSSNKVNRKDVRPIFKHSVEGWKSNLSLVIKIRKDILRFLDAERDISVVKSSLKPGDIIHYVLDRRRTLNISRNLHSLLPEVSPMKNKRFNACAVVGNSGILLGSGCGKEIDSHEFVIRYWLTNKVYIKRPSTGLLMYTLATRFCDEIHLYGFWPFPKDANGTPVKYHYYDNLKYRYFSNAGPHRMPLEFKTLKSLHDRGALKLTTGKCGQP
;
A
#
# COMPACT_ATOMS: atom_id res chain seq x y z
N MET A 1 -4.96 35.56 35.81
CA MET A 1 -6.08 34.59 35.69
C MET A 1 -6.76 34.81 34.34
N ARG A 2 -7.04 33.73 33.60
CA ARG A 2 -7.76 33.63 32.31
C ARG A 2 -7.00 34.02 31.02
N LEU A 3 -6.47 32.99 30.33
CA LEU A 3 -6.29 33.00 28.88
C LEU A 3 -7.15 31.87 28.26
N THR A 4 -8.18 32.33 27.57
CA THR A 4 -9.10 31.72 26.59
C THR A 4 -8.94 30.24 26.17
N ARG A 5 -9.97 29.44 26.47
CA ARG A 5 -10.35 28.20 25.79
C ARG A 5 -10.84 28.51 24.36
N LYS A 6 -10.04 28.23 23.32
CA LYS A 6 -10.55 28.10 21.93
C LYS A 6 -9.96 26.94 21.10
N CYS A 7 -9.01 26.14 21.61
CA CYS A 7 -8.41 25.05 20.81
C CYS A 7 -9.18 23.72 20.76
N CYS A 8 -10.17 23.46 21.63
CA CYS A 8 -10.80 22.13 21.68
C CYS A 8 -12.03 21.94 20.76
N ALA A 9 -12.64 23.01 20.23
CA ALA A 9 -13.87 22.89 19.44
C ALA A 9 -13.63 22.46 17.97
N LEU A 10 -12.47 22.78 17.39
CA LEU A 10 -12.16 22.45 15.98
C LEU A 10 -11.77 20.97 15.78
N CYS A 11 -11.15 20.35 16.79
CA CYS A 11 -10.81 18.91 16.74
C CYS A 11 -12.04 18.01 16.86
N THR A 12 -13.04 18.39 17.65
CA THR A 12 -14.25 17.57 17.83
C THR A 12 -15.14 17.59 16.59
N ILE A 13 -15.27 18.73 15.92
CA ILE A 13 -16.03 18.85 14.66
C ILE A 13 -15.39 18.01 13.54
N SER A 14 -14.05 18.01 13.45
CA SER A 14 -13.33 17.23 12.44
C SER A 14 -13.51 15.72 12.64
N ILE A 15 -13.54 15.25 13.89
CA ILE A 15 -13.77 13.83 14.22
C ILE A 15 -15.23 13.44 13.96
N LEU A 16 -16.20 14.30 14.30
CA LEU A 16 -17.63 14.06 14.04
C LEU A 16 -17.94 13.96 12.55
N VAL A 17 -17.32 14.78 11.69
CA VAL A 17 -17.50 14.71 10.23
C VAL A 17 -16.92 13.42 9.64
N ILE A 18 -15.81 12.91 10.19
CA ILE A 18 -15.23 11.61 9.80
C ILE A 18 -16.17 10.46 10.20
N PHE A 19 -16.77 10.50 11.40
CA PHE A 19 -17.74 9.50 11.85
C PHE A 19 -19.08 9.56 11.10
N PHE A 20 -19.54 10.75 10.71
CA PHE A 20 -20.75 10.88 9.87
C PHE A 20 -20.51 10.38 8.44
N LYS A 21 -19.34 10.67 7.84
CA LYS A 21 -19.01 10.14 6.50
C LYS A 21 -18.82 8.63 6.47
N THR A 22 -18.27 8.01 7.52
CA THR A 22 -18.16 6.54 7.58
C THR A 22 -19.53 5.89 7.82
N LYS A 23 -20.40 6.50 8.63
CA LYS A 23 -21.78 6.02 8.80
C LYS A 23 -22.61 6.11 7.53
N ASP A 24 -22.47 7.16 6.71
CA ASP A 24 -23.19 7.26 5.43
C ASP A 24 -22.68 6.27 4.38
N LEU A 25 -21.37 5.98 4.35
CA LEU A 25 -20.83 4.90 3.50
C LEU A 25 -21.39 3.52 3.91
N THR A 26 -21.48 3.24 5.22
CA THR A 26 -22.08 1.98 5.69
C THR A 26 -23.60 1.93 5.54
N ARG A 27 -24.29 3.07 5.56
CA ARG A 27 -25.74 3.15 5.35
C ARG A 27 -26.12 2.88 3.89
N THR A 28 -25.27 3.29 2.96
CA THR A 28 -25.47 3.02 1.52
C THR A 28 -25.24 1.53 1.19
N GLU A 29 -24.41 0.83 1.96
CA GLU A 29 -24.23 -0.63 1.82
C GLU A 29 -25.35 -1.44 2.51
N HIS A 30 -25.92 -0.95 3.62
CA HIS A 30 -27.02 -1.64 4.32
C HIS A 30 -28.42 -1.41 3.71
N GLN A 31 -28.65 -0.32 2.96
CA GLN A 31 -29.94 -0.10 2.28
C GLN A 31 -30.15 -0.95 1.02
N GLN A 32 -29.18 -1.77 0.63
CA GLN A 32 -29.33 -2.77 -0.45
C GLN A 32 -29.41 -4.21 0.05
N SER A 33 -29.43 -4.45 1.37
CA SER A 33 -29.49 -5.79 1.95
C SER A 33 -30.69 -6.06 2.87
N GLU A 34 -31.70 -5.18 2.92
CA GLU A 34 -32.94 -5.41 3.70
C GLU A 34 -34.19 -5.23 2.83
N LEU A 35 -34.60 -6.33 2.18
CA LEU A 35 -36.01 -6.64 1.97
C LEU A 35 -36.17 -8.16 2.05
N GLY A 36 -36.71 -8.64 3.17
CA GLY A 36 -37.08 -10.05 3.38
C GLY A 36 -36.59 -10.63 4.70
N ASP A 37 -37.18 -10.16 5.80
CA ASP A 37 -37.02 -10.71 7.15
C ASP A 37 -37.95 -11.92 7.35
N GLY A 38 -37.53 -12.88 8.17
CA GLY A 38 -38.27 -14.12 8.44
C GLY A 38 -37.59 -15.06 9.44
N GLU A 39 -37.35 -14.54 10.65
CA GLU A 39 -37.30 -15.22 11.97
C GLU A 39 -36.82 -16.68 12.09
N THR A 40 -35.68 -16.88 12.76
CA THR A 40 -35.53 -17.53 14.10
C THR A 40 -34.08 -18.02 14.27
N SER A 41 -33.46 -17.67 15.40
CA SER A 41 -32.27 -18.33 15.95
C SER A 41 -32.69 -18.96 17.29
N PRO A 42 -32.10 -20.06 17.80
CA PRO A 42 -30.70 -19.96 18.23
C PRO A 42 -29.86 -21.26 18.26
N THR A 43 -28.54 -21.05 18.35
CA THR A 43 -27.52 -21.87 19.05
C THR A 43 -26.93 -23.14 18.40
N ARG A 44 -25.59 -23.09 18.30
CA ARG A 44 -24.57 -24.17 18.48
C ARG A 44 -24.87 -25.56 17.89
N LEU A 45 -24.05 -25.98 16.91
CA LEU A 45 -23.27 -27.22 17.01
C LEU A 45 -22.23 -27.30 15.89
N MET A 46 -20.97 -27.55 16.27
CA MET A 46 -19.95 -28.09 15.37
C MET A 46 -20.30 -29.54 15.02
N VAL A 47 -19.81 -30.01 13.86
CA VAL A 47 -19.67 -31.40 13.34
C VAL A 47 -20.14 -31.37 11.88
N ASN A 48 -19.57 -32.06 10.90
CA ASN A 48 -18.32 -32.77 10.68
C ASN A 48 -18.41 -33.15 9.18
N SER A 49 -17.28 -33.57 8.63
CA SER A 49 -17.11 -34.09 7.28
C SER A 49 -18.24 -35.01 6.80
N SER A 50 -18.76 -34.72 5.60
CA SER A 50 -18.93 -35.64 4.47
C SER A 50 -20.19 -35.31 3.68
N ASN A 51 -20.03 -34.71 2.50
CA ASN A 51 -20.81 -35.09 1.32
C ASN A 51 -20.08 -34.61 0.06
N LYS A 52 -19.66 -35.58 -0.75
CA LYS A 52 -19.17 -35.38 -2.12
C LYS A 52 -20.27 -34.70 -2.94
N VAL A 53 -20.01 -33.51 -3.46
CA VAL A 53 -20.71 -33.00 -4.64
C VAL A 53 -19.69 -32.53 -5.66
N ASN A 54 -19.68 -33.29 -6.75
CA ASN A 54 -19.26 -33.03 -8.12
C ASN A 54 -18.09 -32.09 -8.44
N ARG A 55 -17.05 -32.71 -9.02
CA ARG A 55 -16.11 -32.11 -9.97
C ARG A 55 -16.88 -31.44 -11.12
N LYS A 56 -16.91 -30.11 -11.16
CA LYS A 56 -16.79 -29.22 -12.34
C LYS A 56 -17.13 -27.78 -11.90
N ASP A 57 -16.35 -26.83 -12.42
CA ASP A 57 -16.39 -25.38 -12.14
C ASP A 57 -15.81 -24.88 -10.80
N VAL A 58 -14.49 -25.01 -10.66
CA VAL A 58 -13.67 -23.95 -10.06
C VAL A 58 -12.54 -23.63 -11.05
N ARG A 59 -12.78 -22.67 -11.94
CA ARG A 59 -11.70 -22.10 -12.77
C ARG A 59 -10.89 -21.14 -11.90
N PRO A 60 -9.54 -21.17 -11.91
CA PRO A 60 -8.76 -20.22 -11.13
C PRO A 60 -8.84 -18.82 -11.75
N ILE A 61 -9.19 -17.84 -10.93
CA ILE A 61 -9.40 -16.40 -11.22
C ILE A 61 -8.11 -15.65 -11.63
N PHE A 62 -6.99 -16.35 -11.88
CA PHE A 62 -5.69 -15.74 -12.17
C PHE A 62 -5.20 -16.11 -13.57
N LYS A 63 -5.88 -15.61 -14.61
CA LYS A 63 -5.27 -15.58 -15.95
C LYS A 63 -4.25 -14.46 -16.02
N HIS A 64 -3.01 -14.83 -16.32
CA HIS A 64 -1.93 -13.94 -16.71
C HIS A 64 -2.17 -13.42 -18.13
N SER A 65 -2.23 -12.11 -18.30
CA SER A 65 -1.89 -11.48 -19.58
C SER A 65 -1.14 -10.18 -19.33
N VAL A 66 0.18 -10.20 -19.53
CA VAL A 66 1.00 -8.99 -19.71
C VAL A 66 0.72 -8.39 -21.09
N GLU A 67 0.26 -9.20 -22.04
CA GLU A 67 -0.32 -8.75 -23.31
C GLU A 67 -1.72 -8.16 -23.07
N GLY A 68 -1.90 -6.87 -23.39
CA GLY A 68 -3.21 -6.22 -23.40
C GLY A 68 -3.50 -5.26 -22.25
N TRP A 69 -2.59 -5.09 -21.28
CA TRP A 69 -2.74 -4.00 -20.31
C TRP A 69 -2.61 -2.64 -21.01
N LYS A 70 -3.56 -1.73 -20.75
CA LYS A 70 -3.54 -0.36 -21.26
C LYS A 70 -3.76 0.64 -20.13
N SER A 71 -3.00 1.74 -20.16
CA SER A 71 -3.11 2.81 -19.18
C SER A 71 -4.44 3.57 -19.34
N ASN A 72 -5.09 3.85 -18.21
CA ASN A 72 -6.26 4.69 -18.11
C ASN A 72 -5.86 6.04 -17.48
N LEU A 73 -5.41 6.96 -18.33
CA LEU A 73 -4.86 8.25 -17.91
C LEU A 73 -5.85 9.07 -17.06
N SER A 74 -7.14 9.02 -17.39
CA SER A 74 -8.18 9.73 -16.63
C SER A 74 -8.27 9.22 -15.19
N LEU A 75 -8.19 7.90 -14.99
CA LEU A 75 -8.17 7.29 -13.66
C LEU A 75 -6.88 7.61 -12.91
N VAL A 76 -5.73 7.57 -13.59
CA VAL A 76 -4.43 7.93 -13.02
C VAL A 76 -4.45 9.37 -12.50
N ILE A 77 -4.91 10.32 -13.30
CA ILE A 77 -5.02 11.73 -12.90
C ILE A 77 -5.96 11.89 -11.70
N LYS A 78 -7.08 11.17 -11.67
CA LYS A 78 -8.01 11.19 -10.53
C LYS A 78 -7.34 10.68 -9.25
N ILE A 79 -6.66 9.53 -9.32
CA ILE A 79 -5.94 8.96 -8.17
C ILE A 79 -4.85 9.91 -7.68
N ARG A 80 -4.07 10.52 -8.57
CA ARG A 80 -3.05 11.52 -8.20
C ARG A 80 -3.66 12.69 -7.44
N LYS A 81 -4.75 13.27 -7.96
CA LYS A 81 -5.48 14.35 -7.29
C LYS A 81 -5.99 13.92 -5.92
N ASP A 82 -6.55 12.71 -5.83
CA ASP A 82 -7.09 12.17 -4.59
C ASP A 82 -6.00 11.97 -3.54
N ILE A 83 -4.83 11.44 -3.92
CA ILE A 83 -3.65 11.26 -3.04
C ILE A 83 -3.08 12.62 -2.61
N LEU A 84 -2.93 13.57 -3.54
CA LEU A 84 -2.35 14.89 -3.27
C LEU A 84 -3.10 15.67 -2.19
N ARG A 85 -4.40 15.41 -2.01
CA ARG A 85 -5.18 16.01 -0.90
C ARG A 85 -4.73 15.58 0.49
N PHE A 86 -4.04 14.45 0.61
CA PHE A 86 -3.62 13.86 1.88
C PHE A 86 -2.11 13.74 2.03
N LEU A 87 -1.37 13.68 0.92
CA LEU A 87 0.09 13.56 0.89
C LEU A 87 0.66 14.27 -0.33
N ASP A 88 1.43 15.32 -0.12
CA ASP A 88 2.28 15.93 -1.13
C ASP A 88 3.71 15.43 -0.93
N ALA A 89 4.04 14.33 -1.61
CA ALA A 89 5.35 13.69 -1.47
C ALA A 89 6.52 14.62 -1.78
N GLU A 90 6.33 15.70 -2.54
CA GLU A 90 7.40 16.68 -2.79
C GLU A 90 7.82 17.41 -1.51
N ARG A 91 6.84 17.70 -0.65
CA ARG A 91 7.00 18.46 0.59
C ARG A 91 7.09 17.57 1.83
N ASP A 92 6.31 16.50 1.87
CA ASP A 92 6.06 15.74 3.09
C ASP A 92 7.11 14.64 3.36
N ILE A 93 7.86 14.20 2.36
CA ILE A 93 8.85 13.12 2.53
C ILE A 93 10.24 13.61 2.94
N SER A 94 10.60 14.82 2.54
CA SER A 94 11.95 15.35 2.74
C SER A 94 11.94 16.34 3.87
N VAL A 95 12.71 16.04 4.91
CA VAL A 95 13.04 17.01 5.95
C VAL A 95 14.13 17.92 5.40
N VAL A 96 13.89 19.22 5.36
CA VAL A 96 14.83 20.22 4.83
C VAL A 96 15.40 21.09 5.95
N LYS A 97 16.56 21.71 5.72
CA LYS A 97 17.19 22.57 6.75
C LYS A 97 16.31 23.69 7.23
N SER A 98 15.49 24.28 6.35
CA SER A 98 14.61 25.39 6.71
C SER A 98 13.43 24.97 7.61
N SER A 99 13.09 23.68 7.68
CA SER A 99 11.96 23.19 8.48
C SER A 99 12.32 22.89 9.93
N LEU A 100 13.61 22.84 10.27
CA LEU A 100 14.09 22.45 11.60
C LEU A 100 15.27 23.30 12.05
N LYS A 101 15.47 23.35 13.36
CA LYS A 101 16.63 23.96 14.01
C LYS A 101 17.29 22.96 14.96
N PRO A 102 18.60 23.06 15.19
CA PRO A 102 19.24 22.28 16.24
C PRO A 102 18.56 22.53 17.59
N GLY A 103 18.22 21.46 18.30
CA GLY A 103 17.44 21.48 19.54
C GLY A 103 15.95 21.13 19.38
N ASP A 104 15.42 21.14 18.16
CA ASP A 104 14.04 20.72 17.90
C ASP A 104 13.82 19.25 18.25
N ILE A 105 12.61 18.92 18.71
CA ILE A 105 12.23 17.57 19.11
C ILE A 105 11.22 17.01 18.10
N ILE A 106 11.61 15.95 17.39
CA ILE A 106 10.75 15.21 16.46
C ILE A 106 10.13 14.01 17.17
N HIS A 107 8.85 13.78 16.93
CA HIS A 107 8.13 12.60 17.42
C HIS A 107 8.05 11.53 16.33
N TYR A 108 8.31 10.26 16.70
CA TYR A 108 8.15 9.16 15.76
C TYR A 108 6.66 8.90 15.49
N VAL A 109 6.27 8.84 14.22
CA VAL A 109 4.86 8.64 13.79
C VAL A 109 4.27 7.34 14.34
N LEU A 110 5.06 6.27 14.38
CA LEU A 110 4.63 4.94 14.81
C LEU A 110 4.88 4.64 16.30
N ASP A 111 5.67 5.45 16.98
CA ASP A 111 5.92 5.33 18.42
C ASP A 111 6.01 6.71 19.05
N ARG A 112 4.85 7.26 19.43
CA ARG A 112 4.75 8.63 19.95
C ARG A 112 5.51 8.86 21.26
N ARG A 113 5.93 7.80 21.95
CA ARG A 113 6.75 7.89 23.17
C ARG A 113 8.22 8.13 22.85
N ARG A 114 8.66 7.80 21.64
CA ARG A 114 10.01 8.07 21.19
C ARG A 114 10.08 9.47 20.58
N THR A 115 11.14 10.15 20.93
CA THR A 115 11.50 11.45 20.37
C THR A 115 12.94 11.44 19.88
N LEU A 116 13.25 12.33 18.95
CA LEU A 116 14.59 12.57 18.44
C LEU A 116 14.89 14.06 18.58
N ASN A 117 15.97 14.39 19.29
CA ASN A 117 16.51 15.75 19.31
C ASN A 117 17.39 15.97 18.08
N ILE A 118 17.17 17.08 17.36
CA ILE A 118 17.95 17.47 16.20
C ILE A 118 19.30 18.04 16.65
N SER A 119 20.36 17.26 16.46
CA SER A 119 21.73 17.72 16.66
C SER A 119 22.19 18.64 15.53
N ARG A 120 23.24 19.44 15.78
CA ARG A 120 23.88 20.26 14.73
C ARG A 120 24.40 19.39 13.57
N ASN A 121 24.95 18.22 13.89
CA ASN A 121 25.46 17.27 12.89
C ASN A 121 24.33 16.67 12.04
N LEU A 122 23.17 16.36 12.63
CA LEU A 122 22.03 15.88 11.85
C LEU A 122 21.47 17.00 10.97
N HIS A 123 21.36 18.20 11.51
CA HIS A 123 20.87 19.37 10.76
C HIS A 123 21.77 19.71 9.57
N SER A 124 23.10 19.61 9.71
CA SER A 124 24.03 19.91 8.61
C SER A 124 23.93 18.93 7.44
N LEU A 125 23.43 17.71 7.67
CA LEU A 125 23.21 16.69 6.64
C LEU A 125 21.88 16.85 5.91
N LEU A 126 20.94 17.66 6.42
CA LEU A 126 19.67 17.87 5.75
C LEU A 126 19.87 18.66 4.45
N PRO A 127 19.09 18.40 3.40
CA PRO A 127 19.16 19.19 2.18
C PRO A 127 18.52 20.58 2.36
N GLU A 128 18.95 21.56 1.57
CA GLU A 128 18.34 22.91 1.57
C GLU A 128 16.93 22.89 0.95
N VAL A 129 16.75 22.07 -0.08
CA VAL A 129 15.49 21.88 -0.80
C VAL A 129 15.22 20.39 -0.98
N SER A 130 13.95 20.01 -1.11
CA SER A 130 13.59 18.62 -1.39
C SER A 130 14.34 18.10 -2.63
N PRO A 131 15.04 16.95 -2.56
CA PRO A 131 15.67 16.32 -3.73
C PRO A 131 14.66 15.99 -4.84
N MET A 132 13.38 15.91 -4.48
CA MET A 132 12.28 15.62 -5.40
C MET A 132 11.61 16.88 -5.95
N LYS A 133 12.08 18.08 -5.57
CA LYS A 133 11.51 19.35 -6.03
C LYS A 133 11.54 19.44 -7.56
N ASN A 134 10.39 19.73 -8.16
CA ASN A 134 10.22 19.82 -9.62
C ASN A 134 10.67 18.56 -10.40
N LYS A 135 10.75 17.38 -9.77
CA LYS A 135 11.08 16.14 -10.47
C LYS A 135 9.82 15.48 -11.01
N ARG A 136 9.90 15.04 -12.27
CA ARG A 136 8.87 14.23 -12.91
C ARG A 136 9.51 13.25 -13.89
N PHE A 137 9.03 12.02 -13.89
CA PHE A 137 9.55 10.89 -14.65
C PHE A 137 8.43 10.28 -15.49
N ASN A 138 8.73 9.87 -16.71
CA ASN A 138 7.74 9.29 -17.62
C ASN A 138 7.24 7.92 -17.12
N ALA A 139 8.18 7.07 -16.72
CA ALA A 139 7.86 5.74 -16.20
C ALA A 139 8.74 5.40 -15.00
N CYS A 140 8.13 4.85 -13.96
CA CYS A 140 8.81 4.41 -12.75
C CYS A 140 8.54 2.94 -12.45
N ALA A 141 9.59 2.22 -12.04
CA ALA A 141 9.47 0.89 -11.47
C ALA A 141 9.50 0.98 -9.94
N VAL A 142 8.49 0.42 -9.27
CA VAL A 142 8.52 0.20 -7.82
C VAL A 142 8.70 -1.30 -7.59
N VAL A 143 9.78 -1.66 -6.91
CA VAL A 143 10.20 -3.05 -6.74
C VAL A 143 9.99 -3.45 -5.28
N GLY A 144 8.97 -4.29 -5.07
CA GLY A 144 8.76 -5.02 -3.83
C GLY A 144 9.69 -6.22 -3.69
N ASN A 145 9.71 -6.82 -2.51
CA ASN A 145 10.74 -7.80 -2.16
C ASN A 145 10.32 -9.26 -2.36
N SER A 146 9.11 -9.52 -2.89
CA SER A 146 8.60 -10.89 -2.97
C SER A 146 9.49 -11.81 -3.80
N GLY A 147 9.58 -13.07 -3.38
CA GLY A 147 10.26 -14.13 -4.12
C GLY A 147 9.68 -14.42 -5.50
N ILE A 148 8.52 -13.84 -5.86
CA ILE A 148 7.94 -13.96 -7.21
C ILE A 148 8.88 -13.43 -8.31
N LEU A 149 9.85 -12.59 -7.96
CA LEU A 149 10.85 -12.08 -8.91
C LEU A 149 11.91 -13.11 -9.29
N LEU A 150 12.07 -14.20 -8.52
CA LEU A 150 13.05 -15.23 -8.81
C LEU A 150 12.73 -15.93 -10.13
N GLY A 151 13.70 -15.94 -11.06
CA GLY A 151 13.52 -16.54 -12.39
C GLY A 151 12.51 -15.81 -13.29
N SER A 152 12.09 -14.60 -12.94
CA SER A 152 11.10 -13.82 -13.70
C SER A 152 11.65 -13.23 -15.01
N GLY A 153 12.97 -13.03 -15.12
CA GLY A 153 13.58 -12.35 -16.27
C GLY A 153 13.35 -10.83 -16.31
N CYS A 154 12.70 -10.25 -15.30
CA CYS A 154 12.28 -8.84 -15.30
C CYS A 154 13.40 -7.80 -15.11
N GLY A 155 14.66 -8.22 -14.94
CA GLY A 155 15.77 -7.30 -14.66
C GLY A 155 15.92 -6.20 -15.72
N LYS A 156 15.97 -6.59 -17.01
CA LYS A 156 16.09 -5.64 -18.13
C LYS A 156 14.92 -4.66 -18.21
N GLU A 157 13.69 -5.13 -18.01
CA GLU A 157 12.49 -4.29 -18.02
C GLU A 157 12.48 -3.32 -16.82
N ILE A 158 12.88 -3.77 -15.63
CA ILE A 158 12.98 -2.89 -14.44
C ILE A 158 13.99 -1.78 -14.69
N ASP A 159 15.18 -2.13 -15.18
CA ASP A 159 16.29 -1.20 -15.36
C ASP A 159 16.08 -0.23 -16.55
N SER A 160 15.09 -0.48 -17.42
CA SER A 160 14.71 0.44 -18.50
C SER A 160 13.82 1.61 -18.03
N HIS A 161 13.41 1.64 -16.76
CA HIS A 161 12.61 2.74 -16.21
C HIS A 161 13.50 3.93 -15.81
N GLU A 162 13.00 5.16 -15.99
CA GLU A 162 13.74 6.39 -15.63
C GLU A 162 14.01 6.52 -14.14
N PHE A 163 13.13 5.95 -13.31
CA PHE A 163 13.27 5.95 -11.86
C PHE A 163 12.84 4.61 -11.26
N VAL A 164 13.78 3.97 -10.55
CA VAL A 164 13.56 2.68 -9.90
C VAL A 164 13.58 2.85 -8.38
N ILE A 165 12.45 2.61 -7.74
CA ILE A 165 12.30 2.65 -6.28
C ILE A 165 12.42 1.24 -5.74
N ARG A 166 13.54 0.97 -5.06
CA ARG A 166 13.76 -0.25 -4.27
C ARG A 166 13.62 0.10 -2.80
N TYR A 167 13.10 -0.83 -2.01
CA TYR A 167 13.04 -0.65 -0.56
C TYR A 167 13.60 -1.86 0.18
N TRP A 168 14.28 -1.56 1.29
CA TRP A 168 14.57 -2.51 2.35
C TRP A 168 14.45 -1.78 3.68
N LEU A 169 13.76 -2.40 4.65
CA LEU A 169 14.01 -2.28 6.10
C LEU A 169 12.93 -3.03 6.88
N THR A 170 13.38 -4.02 7.66
CA THR A 170 12.59 -4.74 8.66
C THR A 170 12.84 -4.15 10.05
N ASN A 171 11.88 -3.38 10.55
CA ASN A 171 11.77 -3.06 11.97
C ASN A 171 10.52 -3.74 12.55
N LYS A 172 10.65 -4.40 13.70
CA LYS A 172 9.52 -5.04 14.40
C LYS A 172 8.65 -3.95 15.03
N VAL A 173 7.62 -3.52 14.30
CA VAL A 173 6.58 -2.62 14.78
C VAL A 173 5.26 -3.38 14.73
N TYR A 174 4.57 -3.53 15.87
CA TYR A 174 3.36 -4.38 16.01
C TYR A 174 2.03 -3.64 15.77
N ILE A 175 2.08 -2.44 15.19
CA ILE A 175 0.88 -1.62 14.92
C ILE A 175 0.42 -1.87 13.48
N LYS A 176 -0.90 -1.97 13.27
CA LYS A 176 -1.48 -2.08 11.92
C LYS A 176 -1.18 -0.82 11.10
N ARG A 177 -0.52 -0.98 9.96
CA ARG A 177 -0.09 0.11 9.07
C ARG A 177 0.07 -0.36 7.62
N PRO A 178 0.04 0.56 6.64
CA PRO A 178 0.40 0.23 5.25
C PRO A 178 1.79 -0.39 5.15
N SER A 179 1.98 -1.33 4.22
CA SER A 179 3.33 -1.78 3.88
C SER A 179 4.16 -0.66 3.27
N THR A 180 5.48 -0.77 3.37
CA THR A 180 6.34 0.20 2.70
C THR A 180 6.19 0.14 1.18
N GLY A 181 5.87 -1.01 0.60
CA GLY A 181 5.59 -1.11 -0.83
C GLY A 181 4.39 -0.25 -1.25
N LEU A 182 3.30 -0.27 -0.48
CA LEU A 182 2.15 0.59 -0.73
C LEU A 182 2.48 2.07 -0.52
N LEU A 183 3.31 2.40 0.49
CA LEU A 183 3.81 3.77 0.67
C LEU A 183 4.64 4.23 -0.54
N MET A 184 5.56 3.41 -1.05
CA MET A 184 6.38 3.75 -2.21
C MET A 184 5.55 3.96 -3.47
N TYR A 185 4.49 3.17 -3.68
CA TYR A 185 3.52 3.42 -4.75
C TYR A 185 2.86 4.81 -4.58
N THR A 186 2.36 5.13 -3.38
CA THR A 186 1.72 6.44 -3.11
C THR A 186 2.68 7.59 -3.40
N LEU A 187 3.95 7.46 -3.01
CA LEU A 187 4.97 8.48 -3.28
C LEU A 187 5.26 8.63 -4.78
N ALA A 188 5.39 7.50 -5.49
CA ALA A 188 5.61 7.50 -6.94
C ALA A 188 4.50 8.24 -7.70
N THR A 189 3.25 8.24 -7.21
CA THR A 189 2.14 8.96 -7.87
C THR A 189 2.37 10.47 -8.01
N ARG A 190 3.21 11.07 -7.15
CA ARG A 190 3.53 12.49 -7.22
C ARG A 190 4.51 12.83 -8.35
N PHE A 191 5.41 11.90 -8.71
CA PHE A 191 6.55 12.18 -9.58
C PHE A 191 6.57 11.36 -10.86
N CYS A 192 5.77 10.29 -10.97
CA CYS A 192 5.84 9.35 -12.09
C CYS A 192 4.56 9.42 -12.92
N ASP A 193 4.67 9.47 -14.24
CA ASP A 193 3.53 9.47 -15.17
C ASP A 193 2.92 8.10 -15.40
N GLU A 194 3.75 7.06 -15.40
CA GLU A 194 3.35 5.66 -15.41
C GLU A 194 4.10 4.91 -14.30
N ILE A 195 3.39 4.00 -13.61
CA ILE A 195 3.96 3.25 -12.48
C ILE A 195 3.81 1.75 -12.74
N HIS A 196 4.95 1.05 -12.70
CA HIS A 196 5.06 -0.39 -12.88
C HIS A 196 5.50 -1.00 -11.56
N LEU A 197 4.74 -1.98 -11.08
CA LEU A 197 4.98 -2.69 -9.83
C LEU A 197 5.53 -4.08 -10.12
N TYR A 198 6.65 -4.40 -9.48
CA TYR A 198 7.32 -5.69 -9.58
C TYR A 198 7.52 -6.26 -8.17
N GLY A 199 7.35 -7.57 -7.97
CA GLY A 199 7.64 -8.18 -6.68
C GLY A 199 6.61 -7.89 -5.57
N PHE A 200 5.40 -7.46 -5.95
CA PHE A 200 4.26 -7.29 -5.05
C PHE A 200 3.44 -8.57 -5.05
N TRP A 201 3.85 -9.57 -4.26
CA TRP A 201 3.14 -10.85 -4.16
C TRP A 201 3.21 -11.37 -2.73
N PRO A 202 2.10 -11.32 -1.96
CA PRO A 202 2.08 -11.69 -0.55
C PRO A 202 1.59 -13.13 -0.30
N PHE A 203 1.69 -14.02 -1.29
CA PHE A 203 1.16 -15.39 -1.20
C PHE A 203 2.27 -16.45 -1.32
N PRO A 204 2.11 -17.62 -0.69
CA PRO A 204 3.16 -18.63 -0.59
C PRO A 204 3.31 -19.46 -1.87
N LYS A 205 2.38 -19.31 -2.81
CA LYS A 205 2.35 -20.01 -4.07
C LYS A 205 2.01 -19.02 -5.17
N ASP A 206 2.48 -19.26 -6.38
CA ASP A 206 2.10 -18.51 -7.57
C ASP A 206 0.78 -19.04 -8.17
N ALA A 207 0.39 -18.51 -9.34
CA ALA A 207 -0.81 -18.94 -10.06
C ALA A 207 -0.78 -20.41 -10.52
N ASN A 208 0.41 -21.00 -10.67
CA ASN A 208 0.61 -22.40 -11.06
C ASN A 208 0.73 -23.33 -9.84
N GLY A 209 0.63 -22.79 -8.62
CA GLY A 209 0.79 -23.54 -7.38
C GLY A 209 2.25 -23.79 -6.98
N THR A 210 3.22 -23.24 -7.71
CA THR A 210 4.65 -23.35 -7.39
C THR A 210 4.95 -22.54 -6.12
N PRO A 211 5.70 -23.08 -5.14
CA PRO A 211 6.08 -22.36 -3.93
C PRO A 211 6.87 -21.08 -4.23
N VAL A 212 6.47 -19.99 -3.60
CA VAL A 212 7.12 -18.67 -3.71
C VAL A 212 7.79 -18.34 -2.37
N LYS A 213 9.06 -17.92 -2.41
CA LYS A 213 9.76 -17.44 -1.20
C LYS A 213 9.17 -16.12 -0.72
N TYR A 214 9.29 -15.85 0.58
CA TYR A 214 8.79 -14.59 1.14
C TYR A 214 9.57 -13.40 0.58
N HIS A 215 10.91 -13.50 0.56
CA HIS A 215 11.75 -12.56 -0.16
C HIS A 215 12.56 -13.22 -1.27
N TYR A 216 12.99 -12.44 -2.27
CA TYR A 216 13.86 -12.94 -3.35
C TYR A 216 15.33 -13.12 -2.94
N TYR A 217 15.81 -12.43 -1.90
CA TYR A 217 17.23 -12.44 -1.49
C TYR A 217 17.55 -13.33 -0.29
N ASP A 218 16.53 -13.86 0.41
CA ASP A 218 16.74 -14.69 1.60
C ASP A 218 16.03 -16.04 1.51
N ASN A 219 16.16 -16.82 2.59
CA ASN A 219 15.53 -18.13 2.76
C ASN A 219 14.30 -18.09 3.69
N LEU A 220 13.75 -16.89 3.94
CA LEU A 220 12.54 -16.77 4.74
C LEU A 220 11.38 -17.40 3.97
N LYS A 221 10.75 -18.38 4.62
CA LYS A 221 9.46 -18.94 4.21
C LYS A 221 8.35 -18.09 4.82
N TYR A 222 7.18 -18.13 4.21
CA TYR A 222 5.98 -17.50 4.76
C TYR A 222 5.62 -18.13 6.12
N ARG A 223 6.15 -17.55 7.21
CA ARG A 223 5.68 -17.80 8.59
C ARG A 223 4.67 -16.75 9.05
N TYR A 224 4.38 -15.76 8.19
CA TYR A 224 3.59 -14.55 8.48
C TYR A 224 2.14 -14.59 7.94
N PHE A 225 1.51 -15.76 7.83
CA PHE A 225 0.06 -15.85 7.50
C PHE A 225 -0.85 -15.53 8.69
N SER A 226 -0.30 -15.27 9.87
CA SER A 226 -1.15 -14.84 10.96
C SER A 226 -1.71 -13.45 10.64
N ASN A 227 -3.01 -13.30 10.84
CA ASN A 227 -3.68 -11.99 11.03
C ASN A 227 -2.97 -11.08 12.07
N ALA A 228 -1.89 -11.55 12.72
CA ALA A 228 -1.02 -10.87 13.68
C ALA A 228 0.10 -9.99 13.05
N GLY A 229 0.40 -10.10 11.75
CA GLY A 229 1.38 -9.21 11.11
C GLY A 229 0.94 -7.74 11.11
N PRO A 230 1.85 -6.75 11.14
CA PRO A 230 1.49 -5.33 11.19
C PRO A 230 0.90 -4.80 9.88
N HIS A 231 0.98 -5.57 8.79
CA HIS A 231 0.46 -5.17 7.48
C HIS A 231 -0.68 -6.08 7.05
N ARG A 232 -1.58 -5.55 6.23
CA ARG A 232 -2.67 -6.33 5.61
C ARG A 232 -2.33 -6.59 4.14
N MET A 233 -1.17 -7.17 3.88
CA MET A 233 -0.62 -7.31 2.52
C MET A 233 -1.57 -7.99 1.50
N PRO A 234 -2.36 -9.04 1.86
CA PRO A 234 -3.36 -9.58 0.92
C PRO A 234 -4.42 -8.56 0.48
N LEU A 235 -4.86 -7.69 1.39
CA LEU A 235 -5.80 -6.62 1.06
C LEU A 235 -5.13 -5.55 0.19
N GLU A 236 -3.89 -5.16 0.52
CA GLU A 236 -3.11 -4.22 -0.30
C GLU A 236 -2.93 -4.76 -1.73
N PHE A 237 -2.55 -6.03 -1.88
CA PHE A 237 -2.44 -6.68 -3.18
C PHE A 237 -3.77 -6.69 -3.94
N LYS A 238 -4.89 -7.01 -3.28
CA LYS A 238 -6.22 -6.98 -3.92
C LYS A 238 -6.53 -5.58 -4.47
N THR A 239 -6.21 -4.53 -3.71
CA THR A 239 -6.36 -3.14 -4.17
C THR A 239 -5.45 -2.84 -5.36
N LEU A 240 -4.17 -3.19 -5.29
CA LEU A 240 -3.21 -2.98 -6.39
C LEU A 240 -3.62 -3.74 -7.66
N LYS A 241 -4.13 -4.97 -7.52
CA LYS A 241 -4.65 -5.75 -8.63
C LYS A 241 -5.89 -5.10 -9.26
N SER A 242 -6.81 -4.58 -8.46
CA SER A 242 -7.96 -3.82 -8.97
C SER A 242 -7.53 -2.55 -9.72
N LEU A 243 -6.51 -1.85 -9.22
CA LEU A 243 -5.93 -0.69 -9.92
C LEU A 243 -5.27 -1.09 -11.23
N HIS A 244 -4.59 -2.24 -11.26
CA HIS A 244 -4.02 -2.79 -12.48
C HIS A 244 -5.08 -3.09 -13.53
N ASP A 245 -6.15 -3.79 -13.14
CA ASP A 245 -7.25 -4.18 -14.04
C ASP A 245 -7.99 -2.98 -14.62
N ARG A 246 -7.93 -1.83 -13.94
CA ARG A 246 -8.53 -0.56 -14.37
C ARG A 246 -7.57 0.36 -15.12
N GLY A 247 -6.32 -0.07 -15.34
CA GLY A 247 -5.31 0.70 -16.07
C GLY A 247 -4.63 1.81 -15.27
N ALA A 248 -4.72 1.83 -13.94
CA ALA A 248 -4.11 2.88 -13.12
C ALA A 248 -2.62 2.66 -12.83
N LEU A 249 -2.17 1.41 -12.87
CA LEU A 249 -0.78 0.99 -12.70
C LEU A 249 -0.56 -0.34 -13.42
N LYS A 250 0.67 -0.69 -13.79
CA LYS A 250 0.98 -2.03 -14.29
C LYS A 250 1.48 -2.89 -13.13
N LEU A 251 0.85 -4.04 -12.86
CA LEU A 251 1.28 -4.96 -11.81
C LEU A 251 1.80 -6.24 -12.46
N THR A 252 3.11 -6.47 -12.36
CA THR A 252 3.78 -7.63 -12.93
C THR A 252 3.96 -8.70 -11.86
N THR A 253 3.23 -9.82 -12.01
CA THR A 253 3.29 -10.97 -11.08
C THR A 253 3.86 -12.24 -11.72
N GLY A 254 4.40 -12.14 -12.92
CA GLY A 254 4.88 -13.28 -13.71
C GLY A 254 6.18 -12.98 -14.42
N LYS A 255 6.50 -13.80 -15.43
CA LYS A 255 7.68 -13.58 -16.26
C LYS A 255 7.51 -12.32 -17.10
N CYS A 256 8.59 -11.57 -17.26
CA CYS A 256 8.66 -10.50 -18.24
C CYS A 256 9.05 -11.08 -19.61
N GLY A 257 8.54 -10.50 -20.68
CA GLY A 257 8.95 -10.86 -22.04
C GLY A 257 10.44 -10.56 -22.21
N GLN A 258 11.19 -11.48 -22.81
CA GLN A 258 12.43 -11.05 -23.46
C GLN A 258 12.03 -10.29 -24.74
N PRO A 259 12.69 -9.16 -25.04
CA PRO A 259 12.45 -8.44 -26.28
C PRO A 259 12.67 -9.34 -27.50
#